data_AF-A0A9W8CD52-F1
#
_entry.id   AF-A0A9W8CD52-F1
#
_cell.length_a   1.000
_cell.length_b   1.000
_cell.length_c   1.000
_cell.angle_alpha   90.00
_cell.angle_beta   90.00
_cell.angle_gamma   90.00
#
_symmetry.space_group_name_H-M   'P 1'
#
loop_
_entity.id
_entity.type
_entity.pdbx_description
1 polymer ?
#
loop_
_entity_poly.entity_id
_entity_poly.type
_entity_poly.pdbx_seq_one_letter_code
_entity_poly.pdbx_strand_id
1 'polypeptide(L)'
;MQQGWLSNWLVKQDVAHRSLGFDHRGIETLQIKAGDWDSIAVILYVYGYNYLRSQCAYDVAPGGSLDSVYHLTRIQIPSVFWVWRSADFQERESYDMVGIFYDNHPRLKRILMPENWIGWPIRKDYITPNFYEIPDAH
;
A
#
# COMPACT_ATOMS: atom_id res chain seq x y z
N MET A 1 -19.79 15.56 -1.12
CA MET A 1 -18.61 15.20 -0.31
C MET A 1 -17.40 15.30 -1.22
N GLN A 2 -16.27 15.81 -0.72
CA GLN A 2 -15.05 15.95 -1.51
C GLN A 2 -14.42 14.57 -1.72
N GLN A 3 -14.30 14.13 -2.98
CA GLN A 3 -13.57 12.91 -3.31
C GLN A 3 -12.08 13.13 -3.06
N GLY A 4 -11.44 12.21 -2.35
CA GLY A 4 -10.01 12.26 -2.13
C GLY A 4 -9.22 11.67 -3.30
N TRP A 5 -7.91 11.64 -3.15
CA TRP A 5 -7.01 11.24 -4.22
C TRP A 5 -7.08 9.74 -4.51
N LEU A 6 -7.33 8.90 -3.49
CA LEU A 6 -7.44 7.46 -3.66
C LEU A 6 -8.73 7.10 -4.41
N SER A 7 -9.85 7.75 -4.06
CA SER A 7 -11.10 7.59 -4.80
C SER A 7 -10.92 7.95 -6.29
N ASN A 8 -10.32 9.11 -6.56
CA ASN A 8 -10.04 9.54 -7.93
C ASN A 8 -9.13 8.56 -8.70
N TRP A 9 -8.16 7.95 -8.02
CA TRP A 9 -7.29 6.95 -8.63
C TRP A 9 -8.04 5.65 -8.93
N LEU A 10 -8.88 5.17 -8.01
CA LEU A 10 -9.70 3.97 -8.19
C LEU A 10 -10.73 4.15 -9.33
N VAL A 11 -11.33 5.33 -9.48
CA VAL A 11 -12.22 5.64 -10.62
C VAL A 11 -11.48 5.47 -11.95
N LYS A 12 -10.21 5.88 -12.04
CA LYS A 12 -9.39 5.70 -13.25
C LYS A 12 -9.07 4.25 -13.55
N GLN A 13 -9.13 3.36 -12.54
CA GLN A 13 -8.95 1.92 -12.69
C GLN A 13 -10.29 1.19 -12.93
N ASP A 14 -11.38 1.92 -13.17
CA ASP A 14 -12.74 1.38 -13.33
C ASP A 14 -13.22 0.54 -12.11
N VAL A 15 -12.74 0.90 -10.91
CA VAL A 15 -13.09 0.20 -9.68
C VAL A 15 -14.30 0.87 -9.02
N ALA A 16 -15.41 0.14 -8.94
CA ALA A 16 -16.62 0.61 -8.29
C ALA A 16 -16.44 0.78 -6.77
N HIS A 17 -16.66 1.99 -6.27
CA HIS A 17 -16.65 2.31 -4.85
C HIS A 17 -17.42 3.61 -4.58
N ARG A 18 -17.73 3.90 -3.32
CA ARG A 18 -18.35 5.15 -2.89
C ARG A 18 -17.43 5.89 -1.92
N SER A 19 -17.03 7.11 -2.26
CA SER A 19 -16.29 7.96 -1.31
C SER A 19 -17.20 8.45 -0.19
N LEU A 20 -16.79 8.24 1.06
CA LEU A 20 -17.48 8.74 2.26
C LEU A 20 -16.86 10.06 2.78
N GLY A 21 -15.84 10.59 2.09
CA GLY A 21 -15.09 11.77 2.50
C GLY A 21 -13.90 11.41 3.40
N PHE A 22 -13.60 12.27 4.37
CA PHE A 22 -12.46 12.14 5.26
C PHE A 22 -12.90 11.96 6.71
N ASP A 23 -12.16 11.16 7.47
CA ASP A 23 -12.36 11.03 8.90
C ASP A 23 -11.84 12.26 9.68
N HIS A 24 -11.98 12.22 11.01
CA HIS A 24 -11.54 13.30 11.89
C HIS A 24 -10.01 13.53 11.91
N ARG A 25 -9.22 12.64 11.30
CA ARG A 25 -7.76 12.73 11.13
C ARG A 25 -7.37 13.09 9.69
N GLY A 26 -8.34 13.34 8.82
CA GLY A 26 -8.10 13.64 7.40
C GLY A 26 -7.75 12.41 6.56
N ILE A 27 -8.07 11.19 7.03
CA ILE A 27 -7.88 9.95 6.28
C ILE A 27 -9.10 9.72 5.39
N GLU A 28 -8.86 9.43 4.12
CA GLU A 28 -9.94 9.17 3.16
C GLU A 28 -10.64 7.84 3.47
N THR A 29 -11.98 7.87 3.52
CA THR A 29 -12.83 6.71 3.80
C THR A 29 -13.62 6.33 2.56
N LEU A 30 -13.57 5.05 2.20
CA LEU A 30 -14.28 4.49 1.04
C LEU A 30 -15.23 3.39 1.51
N GLN A 31 -16.45 3.41 0.97
CA GLN A 31 -17.41 2.31 1.09
C GLN A 31 -17.32 1.44 -0.15
N ILE A 32 -17.17 0.14 0.08
CA ILE A 32 -16.99 -0.90 -0.92
C ILE A 32 -18.06 -1.96 -0.71
N LYS A 33 -18.60 -2.54 -1.79
CA LYS A 33 -19.50 -3.68 -1.67
C LYS A 33 -18.70 -4.92 -1.29
N ALA A 34 -19.25 -5.74 -0.40
CA ALA A 34 -18.56 -6.94 0.09
C ALA A 34 -18.10 -7.88 -1.03
N GLY A 35 -18.88 -8.01 -2.12
CA GLY A 35 -18.55 -8.86 -3.27
C GLY A 35 -17.37 -8.38 -4.12
N ASP A 36 -16.96 -7.11 -3.98
CA ASP A 36 -15.85 -6.52 -4.73
C ASP A 36 -14.58 -6.36 -3.86
N TRP A 37 -14.66 -6.70 -2.57
CA TRP A 37 -13.63 -6.37 -1.58
C TRP A 37 -12.29 -7.08 -1.85
N ASP A 38 -12.31 -8.35 -2.25
CA ASP A 38 -11.12 -9.14 -2.55
C ASP A 38 -10.27 -8.52 -3.67
N SER A 39 -10.92 -8.13 -4.77
CA SER A 39 -10.29 -7.49 -5.91
C SER A 39 -9.68 -6.15 -5.52
N ILE A 40 -10.41 -5.34 -4.75
CA ILE A 40 -9.93 -4.03 -4.30
C ILE A 40 -8.78 -4.18 -3.30
N ALA A 41 -8.84 -5.16 -2.39
CA ALA A 41 -7.77 -5.43 -1.45
C ALA A 41 -6.46 -5.77 -2.17
N VAL A 42 -6.51 -6.60 -3.23
CA VAL A 42 -5.34 -6.91 -4.06
C VAL A 42 -4.81 -5.66 -4.76
N ILE A 43 -5.69 -4.87 -5.39
CA ILE A 43 -5.29 -3.63 -6.08
C ILE A 43 -4.60 -2.66 -5.11
N LEU A 44 -5.17 -2.45 -3.92
CA LEU A 44 -4.60 -1.58 -2.89
C LEU A 44 -3.26 -2.12 -2.37
N TYR A 45 -3.15 -3.44 -2.16
CA TYR A 45 -1.91 -4.07 -1.73
C TYR A 45 -0.79 -3.86 -2.75
N VAL A 46 -1.07 -4.13 -4.04
CA VAL A 46 -0.12 -3.92 -5.16
C VAL A 46 0.25 -2.44 -5.29
N TYR A 47 -0.70 -1.53 -5.09
CA TYR A 47 -0.45 -0.10 -5.11
C TYR A 47 0.48 0.38 -3.98
N GLY A 48 0.51 -0.36 -2.85
CA GLY A 48 1.43 -0.11 -1.74
C GLY A 48 0.77 0.01 -0.37
N TYR A 49 -0.55 -0.16 -0.26
CA TYR A 49 -1.26 -0.28 1.02
C TYR A 49 -1.10 -1.68 1.60
N ASN A 50 0.14 -2.01 1.92
CA ASN A 50 0.58 -3.35 2.31
C ASN A 50 0.62 -3.57 3.83
N TYR A 51 0.12 -2.62 4.62
CA TYR A 51 0.03 -2.73 6.07
C TYR A 51 -1.40 -2.54 6.56
N LEU A 52 -2.05 -3.63 6.97
CA LEU A 52 -3.33 -3.57 7.67
C LEU A 52 -3.08 -3.13 9.12
N ARG A 53 -3.37 -1.87 9.42
CA ARG A 53 -3.17 -1.29 10.76
C ARG A 53 -4.22 -1.78 11.75
N SER A 54 -5.47 -1.90 11.28
CA SER A 54 -6.59 -2.35 12.11
C SER A 54 -7.71 -2.87 11.22
N GLN A 55 -8.34 -3.96 11.64
CA GLN A 55 -9.63 -4.40 11.14
C GLN A 55 -10.61 -4.37 12.31
N CYS A 56 -11.79 -3.81 12.09
CA CYS A 56 -12.86 -3.80 13.08
C CYS A 56 -14.22 -3.99 12.42
N ALA A 57 -15.18 -4.50 13.20
CA ALA A 57 -16.58 -4.51 12.82
C ALA A 57 -17.29 -3.32 13.50
N TYR A 58 -18.22 -2.71 12.77
CA TYR A 58 -19.02 -1.58 13.25
C TYR A 58 -20.49 -1.89 13.02
N ASP A 59 -21.28 -1.83 14.10
CA ASP A 59 -22.74 -1.88 14.01
C ASP A 59 -23.26 -0.46 13.79
N VAL A 60 -23.78 -0.19 12.59
CA VAL A 60 -24.14 1.15 12.15
C VAL A 60 -25.34 1.68 12.92
N ALA A 61 -26.31 0.82 13.21
CA ALA A 61 -27.52 1.17 13.93
C ALA A 61 -28.26 -0.09 14.39
N PRO A 62 -29.06 -0.04 15.47
CA PRO A 62 -29.90 -1.16 15.88
C PRO A 62 -30.81 -1.65 14.75
N GLY A 63 -30.67 -2.93 14.37
CA GLY A 63 -31.41 -3.54 13.25
C GLY A 63 -30.91 -3.11 11.86
N GLY A 64 -29.77 -2.42 11.81
CA GLY A 64 -29.14 -1.92 10.60
C GLY A 64 -28.11 -2.88 10.00
N SER A 65 -27.23 -2.33 9.18
CA SER A 65 -26.14 -3.07 8.55
C SER A 65 -24.94 -3.18 9.49
N LEU A 66 -24.24 -4.31 9.41
CA LEU A 66 -22.93 -4.50 10.01
C LEU A 66 -21.87 -4.19 8.95
N ASP A 67 -20.96 -3.28 9.29
CA ASP A 67 -19.87 -2.89 8.42
C ASP A 67 -18.55 -3.51 8.91
N SER A 68 -17.75 -4.05 8.00
CA SER A 68 -16.36 -4.43 8.28
C SER A 68 -15.43 -3.35 7.76
N VAL A 69 -14.69 -2.71 8.66
CA VAL A 69 -13.79 -1.60 8.38
C VAL A 69 -12.35 -2.10 8.35
N TYR A 70 -11.66 -1.80 7.27
CA TYR A 70 -10.24 -2.12 7.08
C TYR A 70 -9.43 -0.82 6.99
N HIS A 71 -8.62 -0.57 8.00
CA HIS A 71 -7.70 0.57 8.01
C HIS A 71 -6.35 0.14 7.43
N LEU A 72 -6.17 0.39 6.13
CA LEU A 72 -4.93 0.11 5.41
C LEU A 72 -3.97 1.31 5.47
N THR A 73 -2.67 1.03 5.57
CA THR A 73 -1.62 2.04 5.63
C THR A 73 -0.53 1.70 4.63
N ARG A 74 -0.05 2.71 3.92
CA ARG A 74 1.20 2.64 3.18
C ARG A 74 2.34 3.00 4.13
N ILE A 75 3.34 2.12 4.25
CA ILE A 75 4.50 2.40 5.09
C ILE A 75 5.36 3.47 4.39
N GLN A 76 5.28 4.69 4.92
CA GLN A 76 5.90 5.88 4.37
C GLN A 76 6.45 6.70 5.53
N ILE A 77 7.73 7.05 5.47
CA ILE A 77 8.45 7.76 6.53
C ILE A 77 9.28 8.89 5.92
N PRO A 78 9.49 10.01 6.64
CA PRO A 78 10.38 11.08 6.16
C PRO A 78 11.82 10.59 6.01
N SER A 79 12.44 10.92 4.87
CA SER A 79 13.86 10.69 4.64
C SER A 79 14.72 11.52 5.58
N VAL A 80 15.78 10.92 6.13
CA VAL A 80 16.80 11.62 6.92
C VAL A 80 18.02 12.02 6.09
N PHE A 81 17.99 11.81 4.76
CA PHE A 81 19.04 12.18 3.83
C PHE A 81 19.49 13.66 3.96
N TRP A 82 18.57 14.57 4.25
CA TRP A 82 18.89 16.00 4.41
C TRP A 82 19.66 16.30 5.70
N VAL A 83 19.60 15.40 6.69
CA VAL A 83 20.37 15.47 7.93
C VAL A 83 21.69 14.71 7.78
N TRP A 84 21.63 13.47 7.29
CA TRP A 84 22.80 12.61 7.05
C TRP A 84 22.81 12.11 5.61
N ARG A 85 23.73 12.65 4.80
CA ARG A 85 23.90 12.25 3.39
C ARG A 85 24.24 10.77 3.21
N SER A 86 24.82 10.12 4.23
CA SER A 86 25.09 8.68 4.24
C SER A 86 23.84 7.82 4.12
N ALA A 87 22.66 8.38 4.39
CA ALA A 87 21.39 7.66 4.29
C ALA A 87 20.96 7.37 2.83
N ASP A 88 21.59 8.00 1.80
CA ASP A 88 21.17 7.84 0.38
C ASP A 88 21.00 6.37 -0.02
N PHE A 89 22.08 5.59 0.10
CA PHE A 89 22.05 4.19 -0.31
C PHE A 89 21.27 3.30 0.65
N GLN A 90 21.30 3.59 1.95
CA GLN A 90 20.64 2.78 2.97
C GLN A 90 19.12 2.87 2.89
N GLU A 91 18.59 4.08 2.67
CA GLU A 91 17.15 4.28 2.45
C GLU A 91 16.71 3.68 1.12
N ARG A 92 17.53 3.78 0.07
CA ARG A 92 17.26 3.14 -1.23
C ARG A 92 17.28 1.62 -1.17
N GLU A 93 18.19 1.01 -0.42
CA GLU A 93 18.21 -0.43 -0.17
C GLU A 93 16.97 -0.87 0.61
N SER A 94 16.61 -0.12 1.65
CA SER A 94 15.39 -0.38 2.44
C SER A 94 14.12 -0.29 1.59
N TYR A 95 14.07 0.69 0.68
CA TYR A 95 13.04 0.78 -0.35
C TYR A 95 13.08 -0.44 -1.28
N ASP A 96 14.23 -0.79 -1.84
CA ASP A 96 14.38 -1.83 -2.86
C ASP A 96 14.08 -3.25 -2.36
N MET A 97 14.42 -3.53 -1.11
CA MET A 97 14.31 -4.89 -0.57
C MET A 97 13.07 -5.09 0.30
N VAL A 98 12.60 -4.04 0.99
CA VAL A 98 11.49 -4.11 1.96
C VAL A 98 10.31 -3.22 1.55
N GLY A 99 10.46 -2.34 0.58
CA GLY A 99 9.36 -1.51 0.07
C GLY A 99 8.94 -0.36 0.99
N ILE A 100 9.83 0.11 1.87
CA ILE A 100 9.60 1.28 2.71
C ILE A 100 9.74 2.54 1.84
N PHE A 101 8.74 3.41 1.84
CA PHE A 101 8.80 4.66 1.09
C PHE A 101 9.40 5.78 1.93
N TYR A 102 10.41 6.48 1.40
CA TYR A 102 11.09 7.59 2.07
C TYR A 102 10.72 8.93 1.44
N ASP A 103 9.96 9.74 2.16
CA ASP A 103 9.50 11.05 1.68
C ASP A 103 10.61 12.07 1.58
N ASN A 104 10.57 12.86 0.51
CA ASN A 104 11.57 13.88 0.18
C ASN A 104 12.99 13.34 -0.04
N HIS A 105 13.18 12.03 -0.23
CA HIS A 105 14.45 11.48 -0.67
C HIS A 105 14.73 11.90 -2.12
N PRO A 106 15.93 12.44 -2.46
CA PRO A 106 16.19 13.05 -3.78
C PRO A 106 16.15 12.05 -4.94
N ARG A 107 16.40 10.76 -4.67
CA ARG A 107 16.52 9.72 -5.69
C ARG A 107 16.05 8.37 -5.16
N LEU A 108 14.81 8.29 -4.69
CA LEU A 108 14.23 7.03 -4.25
C LEU A 108 13.92 6.12 -5.44
N LYS A 109 14.85 5.24 -5.77
CA LYS A 109 14.75 4.22 -6.81
C LYS A 109 15.48 2.96 -6.34
N ARG A 110 15.14 1.81 -6.95
CA ARG A 110 15.86 0.55 -6.78
C ARG A 110 17.36 0.74 -7.02
N ILE A 111 18.18 -0.08 -6.36
CA ILE A 111 19.64 -0.01 -6.44
C ILE A 111 20.32 -1.39 -6.56
N LEU A 112 19.73 -2.40 -5.93
CA LEU A 112 20.18 -3.79 -5.97
C LEU A 112 19.40 -4.60 -7.01
N MET A 113 18.08 -4.41 -7.08
CA MET A 113 17.22 -5.14 -8.00
C MET A 113 17.06 -4.40 -9.33
N PRO A 114 16.78 -5.12 -10.44
CA PRO A 114 16.42 -4.50 -11.71
C PRO A 114 15.28 -3.49 -11.56
N GLU A 115 15.30 -2.39 -12.33
CA GLU A 115 14.30 -1.33 -12.23
C GLU A 115 12.87 -1.81 -12.51
N ASN A 116 12.73 -2.87 -13.31
CA ASN A 116 11.46 -3.50 -13.65
C ASN A 116 11.03 -4.62 -12.67
N TRP A 117 11.77 -4.84 -11.58
CA TRP A 117 11.44 -5.88 -10.61
C TRP A 117 10.14 -5.59 -9.87
N ILE A 118 9.29 -6.62 -9.74
CA ILE A 118 8.01 -6.55 -9.04
C ILE A 118 8.13 -7.24 -7.68
N GLY A 119 7.69 -6.56 -6.62
CA GLY A 119 7.74 -7.08 -5.25
C GLY A 119 9.01 -6.70 -4.46
N TRP A 120 9.11 -7.19 -3.23
CA TRP A 120 10.10 -6.77 -2.23
C TRP A 120 10.80 -8.00 -1.63
N PRO A 121 11.99 -8.40 -2.13
CA PRO A 121 12.58 -9.72 -1.89
C PRO A 121 12.81 -10.12 -0.42
N ILE A 122 13.07 -9.17 0.49
CA ILE A 122 13.40 -9.49 1.90
C ILE A 122 12.14 -9.60 2.77
N ARG A 123 10.95 -9.35 2.22
CA ARG A 123 9.73 -9.55 2.99
C ARG A 123 9.42 -11.04 3.19
N LYS A 124 8.78 -11.35 4.32
CA LYS A 124 8.41 -12.73 4.66
C LYS A 124 7.26 -13.29 3.81
N ASP A 125 6.46 -12.41 3.22
CA ASP A 125 5.36 -12.72 2.31
C ASP A 125 5.79 -12.66 0.82
N TYR A 126 7.08 -12.47 0.55
CA TYR A 126 7.58 -12.45 -0.83
C TYR A 126 7.61 -13.86 -1.43
N ILE A 127 6.89 -14.01 -2.54
CA ILE A 127 6.93 -15.22 -3.36
C ILE A 127 7.87 -14.95 -4.53
N THR A 128 8.98 -15.68 -4.58
CA THR A 128 9.95 -15.58 -5.67
C THR A 128 9.29 -16.01 -6.98
N PRO A 129 9.32 -15.18 -8.03
CA PRO A 129 8.84 -15.59 -9.34
C PRO A 129 9.66 -16.77 -9.87
N ASN A 130 9.01 -17.67 -10.60
CA ASN A 130 9.69 -18.80 -11.24
C ASN A 130 10.45 -18.30 -12.48
N PHE A 131 11.72 -17.95 -12.28
CA PHE A 131 12.62 -17.54 -13.36
C PHE A 131 13.39 -18.75 -13.88
N TYR A 132 13.59 -18.84 -15.19
CA TYR A 132 14.40 -19.92 -15.79
C TYR A 132 15.82 -19.97 -15.21
N GLU A 133 16.37 -18.82 -14.87
CA GLU A 133 17.70 -18.64 -14.31
C GLU A 133 17.81 -19.06 -12.83
N ILE A 134 16.68 -19.15 -12.13
CA ILE A 134 16.60 -19.52 -10.72
C ILE A 134 15.70 -20.76 -10.64
N PRO A 135 16.20 -21.95 -10.99
CA PRO A 135 15.45 -23.18 -10.78
C PRO A 135 15.13 -23.33 -9.30
N ASP A 136 13.99 -23.95 -8.99
CA ASP A 136 13.55 -24.18 -7.62
C ASP A 136 14.70 -24.73 -6.78
N ALA A 137 15.12 -23.95 -5.77
CA ALA A 137 16.08 -24.39 -4.79
C ALA A 137 15.37 -25.40 -3.88
N HIS A 138 15.46 -26.68 -4.24
CA HIS A 138 15.01 -27.81 -3.44
C HIS A 138 15.74 -27.88 -2.10
#